data_AF-A0AAD8PCN2-F1
#
_entry.id   AF-A0AAD8PCN2-F1
#
_cell.length_a   1.000
_cell.length_b   1.000
_cell.length_c   1.000
_cell.angle_alpha   90.00
_cell.angle_beta   90.00
_cell.angle_gamma   90.00
#
_symmetry.space_group_name_H-M   'P 1'
#
loop_
_entity.id
_entity.type
_entity.pdbx_description
1 polymer ?
#
loop_
_entity_poly.entity_id
_entity_poly.type
_entity_poly.pdbx_seq_one_letter_code
_entity_poly.pdbx_strand_id
1 'polypeptide(L)'
;MWNRARVRTTSLQALGQLARLSRRYKIEKIQRLSANFEKACWRSVRCAEERAYHQKYAFLRHCVNVINARRGEAKELVIPLENTASQIAKQYNGHNANMLIKKTNAKIESLFSELPPCLNHLSAKRPITTDKATIIDICINNGLSQHESQKAVINVTEIAKLEQVQPTKQQWDIQSKSYWT
;
A
#
# COMPACT_ATOMS: atom_id res chain seq x y z
N MET A 1 -35.42 -36.67 -5.42
CA MET A 1 -36.47 -37.48 -4.75
C MET A 1 -37.57 -36.65 -4.07
N TRP A 2 -37.40 -35.34 -3.81
CA TRP A 2 -38.39 -34.51 -3.10
C TRP A 2 -39.78 -34.38 -3.75
N ASN A 3 -39.86 -34.28 -5.08
CA ASN A 3 -41.16 -34.15 -5.77
C ASN A 3 -42.01 -35.43 -5.74
N ARG A 4 -41.39 -36.61 -5.53
CA ARG A 4 -42.08 -37.91 -5.46
C ARG A 4 -42.89 -38.05 -4.17
N ALA A 5 -42.45 -37.42 -3.08
CA ALA A 5 -43.15 -37.43 -1.79
C ALA A 5 -44.40 -36.52 -1.75
N ARG A 6 -44.54 -35.58 -2.70
CA ARG A 6 -45.65 -34.61 -2.78
C ARG A 6 -46.86 -35.09 -3.57
N VAL A 7 -46.77 -36.24 -4.24
CA VAL A 7 -47.82 -36.74 -5.13
C VAL A 7 -48.47 -37.97 -4.47
N ARG A 8 -49.72 -37.84 -4.04
CA ARG A 8 -50.50 -38.88 -3.31
C ARG A 8 -51.71 -39.41 -4.10
N THR A 9 -51.61 -39.42 -5.43
CA THR A 9 -52.72 -39.80 -6.33
C THR A 9 -52.49 -41.17 -6.97
N THR A 10 -53.50 -41.68 -7.68
CA THR A 10 -53.40 -42.93 -8.48
C THR A 10 -52.24 -42.87 -9.48
N SER A 11 -51.69 -44.02 -9.84
CA SER A 11 -50.42 -44.17 -10.57
C SER A 11 -50.32 -43.33 -11.85
N LEU A 12 -51.36 -43.32 -12.69
CA LEU A 12 -51.41 -42.54 -13.94
C LEU A 12 -51.46 -41.02 -13.70
N GLN A 13 -52.28 -40.57 -12.76
CA GLN A 13 -52.36 -39.16 -12.39
C GLN A 13 -51.07 -38.69 -11.72
N ALA A 14 -50.42 -39.57 -10.94
CA ALA A 14 -49.16 -39.29 -10.29
C ALA A 14 -48.02 -39.07 -11.29
N LEU A 15 -47.98 -39.87 -12.37
CA LEU A 15 -47.02 -39.69 -13.46
C LEU A 15 -47.23 -38.35 -14.18
N GLY A 16 -48.47 -37.98 -14.49
CA GLY A 16 -48.80 -36.67 -15.09
C GLY A 16 -48.39 -35.49 -14.19
N GLN A 17 -48.63 -35.58 -12.89
CA GLN A 17 -48.23 -34.54 -11.93
C GLN A 17 -46.71 -34.46 -11.77
N LEU A 18 -46.01 -35.60 -11.73
CA LEU A 18 -44.55 -35.64 -11.69
C LEU A 18 -43.92 -35.06 -12.96
N ALA A 19 -44.48 -35.34 -14.13
CA ALA A 19 -44.04 -34.75 -15.39
C ALA A 19 -44.20 -33.22 -15.39
N ARG A 20 -45.32 -32.70 -14.88
CA ARG A 20 -45.57 -31.25 -14.78
C ARG A 20 -44.63 -30.56 -13.79
N LEU A 21 -44.45 -31.14 -12.60
CA LEU A 21 -43.55 -30.59 -11.56
C LEU A 21 -42.08 -30.62 -11.99
N SER A 22 -41.65 -31.71 -12.64
CA SER A 22 -40.29 -31.81 -13.17
C SER A 22 -40.04 -30.82 -14.32
N ARG A 23 -41.02 -30.58 -15.20
CA ARG A 23 -40.93 -29.54 -16.24
C ARG A 23 -40.78 -28.15 -15.62
N ARG A 24 -41.60 -27.81 -14.61
CA ARG A 24 -41.52 -26.53 -13.90
C ARG A 24 -40.14 -26.32 -13.24
N TYR A 25 -39.62 -27.35 -12.59
CA TYR A 25 -38.29 -27.31 -11.98
C TYR A 25 -37.17 -27.14 -13.02
N LYS A 26 -37.26 -27.82 -14.17
CA LYS A 26 -36.29 -27.66 -15.27
C LYS A 26 -36.30 -26.21 -15.80
N ILE A 27 -37.48 -25.64 -16.01
CA ILE A 27 -37.65 -24.24 -16.45
C ILE A 27 -37.01 -23.29 -15.43
N GLU A 28 -37.34 -23.44 -14.14
CA GLU A 28 -36.79 -22.60 -13.07
C GLU A 28 -35.26 -22.72 -12.97
N LYS A 29 -34.71 -23.93 -13.14
CA LYS A 29 -33.25 -24.15 -13.15
C LYS A 29 -32.58 -23.41 -14.31
N ILE A 30 -33.16 -23.44 -15.51
CA ILE A 30 -32.64 -22.73 -16.69
C ILE A 30 -32.74 -21.21 -16.49
N GLN A 31 -33.84 -20.71 -15.92
CA GLN A 31 -34.01 -19.28 -15.59
C GLN A 31 -32.97 -18.80 -14.57
N ARG A 32 -32.66 -19.59 -13.54
CA ARG A 32 -31.60 -19.25 -12.58
C ARG A 32 -30.21 -19.26 -13.22
N LEU A 33 -29.94 -20.20 -14.13
CA LEU A 33 -28.66 -20.28 -14.84
C LEU A 33 -28.45 -19.06 -15.77
N SER A 34 -29.47 -18.65 -16.52
CA SER A 34 -29.43 -17.46 -17.38
C SER A 34 -29.21 -16.18 -16.56
N ALA A 35 -29.98 -15.98 -15.49
CA ALA A 35 -29.78 -14.82 -14.59
C ALA A 35 -28.37 -14.77 -13.99
N ASN A 36 -27.80 -15.92 -13.62
CA ASN A 36 -26.43 -15.99 -13.10
C ASN A 36 -25.37 -15.70 -14.17
N PHE A 37 -25.57 -16.20 -15.39
CA PHE A 37 -24.69 -15.93 -16.53
C PHE A 37 -24.69 -14.45 -16.90
N GLU A 38 -25.87 -13.84 -17.00
CA GLU A 38 -26.01 -12.40 -17.23
C GLU A 38 -25.27 -11.61 -16.14
N LYS A 39 -25.51 -11.93 -14.87
CA LYS A 39 -24.84 -11.26 -13.75
C LYS A 39 -23.31 -11.39 -13.79
N ALA A 40 -22.78 -12.52 -14.25
CA ALA A 40 -21.34 -12.73 -14.43
C ALA A 40 -20.79 -11.91 -15.61
N CYS A 41 -21.52 -11.88 -16.73
CA CYS A 41 -21.19 -11.08 -17.91
C CYS A 41 -21.15 -9.58 -17.59
N TRP A 42 -22.14 -9.06 -16.86
CA TRP A 42 -22.16 -7.66 -16.42
C TRP A 42 -20.96 -7.31 -15.53
N ARG A 43 -20.52 -8.23 -14.67
CA ARG A 43 -19.33 -8.03 -13.84
C ARG A 43 -18.05 -8.01 -14.66
N SER A 44 -17.88 -8.92 -15.63
CA SER A 44 -16.68 -8.93 -16.48
C SER A 44 -16.59 -7.68 -17.35
N VAL A 45 -17.71 -7.24 -17.94
CA VAL A 45 -17.78 -5.98 -18.70
C VAL A 45 -17.40 -4.79 -17.81
N ARG A 46 -17.97 -4.68 -16.62
CA ARG A 46 -17.65 -3.60 -15.69
C ARG A 46 -16.17 -3.57 -15.28
N CYS A 47 -15.58 -4.72 -14.96
CA CYS A 47 -14.16 -4.79 -14.63
C CYS A 47 -13.26 -4.42 -15.84
N ALA A 48 -13.65 -4.78 -17.06
CA ALA A 48 -12.94 -4.40 -18.27
C ALA A 48 -13.01 -2.88 -18.52
N GLU A 49 -14.17 -2.28 -18.33
CA GLU A 49 -14.36 -0.83 -18.41
C GLU A 49 -13.53 -0.10 -17.35
N GLU A 50 -13.61 -0.50 -16.08
CA GLU A 50 -12.83 0.06 -14.97
C GLU A 50 -11.32 -0.01 -15.27
N ARG A 51 -10.82 -1.13 -15.81
CA ARG A 51 -9.43 -1.26 -16.24
C ARG A 51 -9.06 -0.27 -17.35
N ALA A 52 -9.92 -0.10 -18.35
CA ALA A 52 -9.69 0.86 -19.42
C ALA A 52 -9.68 2.31 -18.90
N TYR A 53 -10.56 2.65 -17.96
CA TYR A 53 -10.57 3.96 -17.30
C TYR A 53 -9.27 4.23 -16.54
N HIS A 54 -8.76 3.28 -15.76
CA HIS A 54 -7.50 3.42 -15.05
C HIS A 54 -6.31 3.62 -16.01
N GLN A 55 -6.28 2.90 -17.12
CA GLN A 55 -5.24 3.06 -18.14
C GLN A 55 -5.28 4.45 -18.79
N LYS A 56 -6.47 4.94 -19.17
CA LYS A 56 -6.64 6.30 -19.70
C LYS A 56 -6.19 7.36 -18.71
N TYR A 57 -6.57 7.21 -17.44
CA TYR A 57 -6.16 8.13 -16.38
C TYR A 57 -4.65 8.13 -16.15
N ALA A 58 -4.02 6.94 -16.12
CA ALA A 58 -2.57 6.81 -15.99
C ALA A 58 -1.82 7.48 -17.15
N PHE A 59 -2.33 7.33 -18.37
CA PHE A 59 -1.79 8.02 -19.55
C PHE A 59 -1.89 9.54 -19.44
N LEU A 60 -3.06 10.08 -19.07
CA LEU A 60 -3.23 11.52 -18.88
C LEU A 60 -2.30 12.07 -17.79
N ARG A 61 -2.16 11.35 -16.68
CA ARG A 61 -1.22 11.72 -15.61
C ARG A 61 0.22 11.73 -16.10
N HIS A 62 0.61 10.75 -16.93
CA HIS A 62 1.92 10.73 -17.55
C HIS A 62 2.14 11.94 -18.47
N CYS A 63 1.16 12.30 -19.31
CA CYS A 63 1.26 13.48 -20.16
C CYS A 63 1.45 14.78 -19.35
N VAL A 64 0.69 14.94 -18.25
CA VAL A 64 0.85 16.10 -17.34
C VAL A 64 2.26 16.13 -16.75
N ASN A 65 2.76 14.99 -16.27
CA ASN A 65 4.12 14.89 -15.73
C ASN A 65 5.18 15.28 -16.77
N VAL A 66 5.02 14.86 -18.03
CA VAL A 66 5.93 15.21 -19.14
C VAL A 66 5.86 16.71 -19.47
N ILE A 67 4.66 17.30 -19.49
CA ILE A 67 4.48 18.73 -19.72
C ILE A 67 5.14 19.54 -18.60
N ASN A 68 4.90 19.17 -17.35
CA ASN A 68 5.52 19.84 -16.19
C ASN A 68 7.04 19.68 -16.20
N ALA A 69 7.54 18.49 -16.58
CA ALA A 69 8.97 18.26 -16.76
C ALA A 69 9.59 19.13 -17.86
N ARG A 70 8.85 19.44 -18.94
CA ARG A 70 9.31 20.32 -20.02
C ARG A 70 9.15 21.81 -19.72
N ARG A 71 8.15 22.20 -18.90
CA ARG A 71 7.87 23.60 -18.54
C ARG A 71 8.86 24.20 -17.54
N GLY A 72 9.76 23.40 -16.97
CA GLY A 72 10.79 23.91 -16.08
C GLY A 72 10.24 24.46 -14.77
N GLU A 73 9.07 24.00 -14.31
CA GLU A 73 8.75 24.12 -12.90
C GLU A 73 9.90 23.48 -12.14
N ALA A 74 10.58 24.31 -11.34
CA ALA A 74 11.79 23.94 -10.65
C ALA A 74 11.52 22.62 -9.92
N LYS A 75 12.20 21.57 -10.37
CA LYS A 75 12.33 20.36 -9.59
C LYS A 75 12.85 20.85 -8.23
N GLU A 76 12.00 20.86 -7.21
CA GLU A 76 12.49 20.36 -5.94
C GLU A 76 13.11 19.02 -6.32
N LEU A 77 14.44 18.92 -6.23
CA LEU A 77 15.14 17.67 -6.44
C LEU A 77 14.59 16.72 -5.38
N VAL A 78 13.49 16.04 -5.71
CA VAL A 78 12.91 14.97 -4.90
C VAL A 78 13.83 13.79 -5.11
N ILE A 79 14.98 13.82 -4.44
CA ILE A 79 15.81 12.66 -4.25
C ILE A 79 14.92 11.67 -3.47
N PRO A 80 14.61 10.50 -4.05
CA PRO A 80 13.70 9.56 -3.41
C PRO A 80 14.30 9.13 -2.07
N LEU A 81 13.57 9.41 -0.98
CA LEU A 81 13.91 8.92 0.35
C LEU A 81 13.99 7.39 0.29
N GLU A 82 15.14 6.81 0.62
CA GLU A 82 15.26 5.37 0.77
C GLU A 82 14.24 4.91 1.82
N ASN A 83 13.36 3.99 1.45
CA ASN A 83 12.29 3.53 2.34
C ASN A 83 12.79 2.42 3.30
N THR A 84 14.00 2.61 3.83
CA THR A 84 14.76 1.67 4.67
C THR A 84 14.00 1.35 5.95
N ALA A 85 13.41 2.35 6.60
CA ALA A 85 12.60 2.20 7.79
C ALA A 85 11.42 1.23 7.57
N SER A 86 10.70 1.35 6.45
CA SER A 86 9.61 0.44 6.10
C SER A 86 10.10 -0.97 5.76
N GLN A 87 11.29 -1.11 5.16
CA GLN A 87 11.88 -2.42 4.89
C GLN A 87 12.30 -3.15 6.17
N ILE A 88 12.88 -2.43 7.13
CA ILE A 88 13.26 -2.98 8.45
C ILE A 88 12.00 -3.38 9.22
N ALA A 89 10.95 -2.56 9.22
CA ALA A 89 9.69 -2.90 9.88
C ALA A 89 9.05 -4.19 9.33
N LYS A 90 9.07 -4.39 8.00
CA LYS A 90 8.56 -5.62 7.36
C LYS A 90 9.35 -6.89 7.71
N GLN A 91 10.61 -6.75 8.12
CA GLN A 91 11.45 -7.89 8.47
C GLN A 91 11.15 -8.43 9.87
N TYR A 92 10.30 -7.77 10.68
CA TYR A 92 9.98 -8.21 12.03
C TYR A 92 9.18 -9.50 12.07
N ASN A 93 9.67 -10.48 12.85
CA ASN A 93 9.03 -11.79 13.03
C ASN A 93 8.72 -12.13 14.51
N GLY A 94 8.68 -11.11 15.37
CA GLY A 94 8.46 -11.27 16.83
C GLY A 94 9.73 -11.61 17.62
N HIS A 95 10.64 -12.41 17.05
CA HIS A 95 11.80 -12.95 17.76
C HIS A 95 13.13 -12.28 17.39
N ASN A 96 13.15 -11.49 16.31
CA ASN A 96 14.35 -10.84 15.78
C ASN A 96 14.54 -9.38 16.19
N ALA A 97 13.83 -8.91 17.23
CA ALA A 97 13.88 -7.52 17.70
C ALA A 97 15.32 -7.02 17.93
N ASN A 98 16.14 -7.78 18.66
CA ASN A 98 17.51 -7.38 19.00
C ASN A 98 18.43 -7.28 17.76
N MET A 99 18.20 -8.12 16.76
CA MET A 99 18.96 -8.09 15.49
C MET A 99 18.57 -6.86 14.66
N LEU A 100 17.27 -6.54 14.61
CA LEU A 100 16.78 -5.36 13.90
C LEU A 100 17.23 -4.07 14.58
N ILE A 101 17.24 -3.99 15.91
CA ILE A 101 17.77 -2.83 16.65
C ILE A 101 19.25 -2.60 16.29
N LYS A 102 20.08 -3.65 16.30
CA LYS A 102 21.49 -3.54 15.89
C LYS A 102 21.64 -3.05 14.44
N LYS A 103 20.83 -3.57 13.52
CA LYS A 103 20.83 -3.18 12.11
C LYS A 103 20.40 -1.71 11.93
N THR A 104 19.38 -1.28 12.66
CA THR A 104 18.91 0.12 12.66
C THR A 104 19.99 1.05 13.20
N ASN A 105 20.65 0.71 14.31
CA ASN A 105 21.76 1.51 14.87
C ASN A 105 22.93 1.61 13.91
N ALA A 106 23.34 0.52 13.27
CA ALA A 106 24.42 0.54 12.28
C ALA A 106 24.09 1.44 11.08
N LYS A 107 22.83 1.43 10.60
CA LYS A 107 22.39 2.31 9.51
C LYS A 107 22.34 3.77 9.96
N ILE A 108 21.87 4.06 11.17
CA ILE A 108 21.91 5.41 11.75
C ILE A 108 23.35 5.93 11.83
N GLU A 109 24.29 5.13 12.31
CA GLU A 109 25.71 5.49 12.37
C GLU A 109 26.29 5.79 10.98
N SER A 110 25.97 4.97 9.97
CA SER A 110 26.39 5.26 8.60
C SER A 110 25.82 6.58 8.07
N LEU A 111 24.54 6.87 8.34
CA LEU A 111 23.91 8.12 7.89
C LEU A 111 24.50 9.34 8.59
N PHE A 112 24.88 9.22 9.87
CA PHE A 112 25.60 10.27 10.59
C PHE A 112 27.00 10.53 10.01
N SER A 113 27.71 9.48 9.57
CA SER A 113 29.03 9.66 8.94
C SER A 113 28.99 10.39 7.60
N GLU A 114 27.84 10.36 6.91
CA GLU A 114 27.62 11.07 5.66
C GLU A 114 27.12 12.52 5.84
N LEU A 115 26.85 12.96 7.07
CA LEU A 115 26.36 14.31 7.32
C LEU A 115 27.49 15.35 7.27
N PRO A 116 27.21 16.57 6.77
CA PRO A 116 28.16 17.66 6.84
C PRO A 116 28.48 18.03 8.30
N PRO A 117 29.71 18.51 8.58
CA PRO A 117 30.14 18.84 9.95
C PRO A 117 29.28 19.91 10.64
N CYS A 118 28.61 20.78 9.87
CA CYS A 118 27.67 21.77 10.40
C CYS A 118 26.44 21.17 11.10
N LEU A 119 26.12 19.89 10.82
CA LEU A 119 24.98 19.18 11.39
C LEU A 119 25.37 18.15 12.47
N ASN A 120 26.64 18.04 12.83
CA ASN A 120 27.10 17.09 13.86
C ASN A 120 26.43 17.31 15.22
N HIS A 121 26.02 18.54 15.53
CA HIS A 121 25.28 18.87 16.76
C HIS A 121 23.92 18.15 16.86
N LEU A 122 23.34 17.70 15.73
CA LEU A 122 22.09 16.94 15.71
C LEU A 122 22.27 15.51 16.25
N SER A 123 23.50 14.96 16.20
CA SER A 123 23.79 13.64 16.78
C SER A 123 23.60 13.61 18.30
N ALA A 124 23.78 14.76 18.97
CA ALA A 124 23.68 14.91 20.41
C ALA A 124 22.26 15.21 20.92
N LYS A 125 21.35 15.66 20.04
CA LYS A 125 19.95 16.01 20.37
C LYS A 125 18.98 14.98 19.77
N ARG A 126 18.86 13.82 20.43
CA ARG A 126 17.82 12.82 20.11
C ARG A 126 16.59 13.05 21.00
N PRO A 127 15.35 12.96 20.49
CA PRO A 127 14.97 12.70 19.09
C PRO A 127 15.08 13.93 18.19
N ILE A 128 15.46 13.72 16.93
CA ILE A 128 15.60 14.81 15.97
C ILE A 128 14.21 15.30 15.53
N THR A 129 13.89 16.56 15.84
CA THR A 129 12.60 17.22 15.53
C THR A 129 12.76 18.45 14.65
N THR A 130 13.88 18.58 13.94
CA THR A 130 14.20 19.80 13.19
C THR A 130 13.38 19.93 11.90
N ASP A 131 12.79 21.11 11.72
CA ASP A 131 12.08 21.50 10.50
C ASP A 131 13.04 21.55 9.31
N LYS A 132 12.60 21.01 8.16
CA LYS A 132 13.41 20.94 6.92
C LYS A 132 13.99 22.29 6.51
N ALA A 133 13.22 23.37 6.68
CA ALA A 133 13.65 24.73 6.35
C ALA A 133 14.86 25.16 7.18
N THR A 134 14.85 24.89 8.50
CA THR A 134 15.95 25.25 9.40
C THR A 134 17.26 24.52 9.07
N ILE A 135 17.17 23.26 8.62
CA ILE A 135 18.34 22.48 8.17
C ILE A 135 18.94 23.10 6.91
N ILE A 136 18.09 23.50 5.97
CA ILE A 136 18.52 24.15 4.72
C ILE A 136 19.20 25.48 5.04
N ASP A 137 18.61 26.29 5.91
CA ASP A 137 19.20 27.59 6.31
C ASP A 137 20.56 27.42 6.97
N ILE A 138 20.73 26.43 7.85
CA ILE A 138 22.03 26.10 8.46
C ILE A 138 23.05 25.67 7.40
N CYS A 139 22.66 24.84 6.43
CA CYS A 139 23.57 24.39 5.39
C CYS A 139 23.98 25.53 4.45
N ILE A 140 23.05 26.39 4.04
CA ILE A 140 23.32 27.55 3.18
C ILE A 140 24.24 28.54 3.88
N ASN A 141 24.00 28.83 5.18
CA ASN A 141 24.84 29.74 5.97
C ASN A 141 26.29 29.24 6.15
N ASN A 142 26.53 27.93 6.00
CA ASN A 142 27.86 27.33 6.05
C ASN A 142 28.48 27.10 4.66
N GLY A 143 27.89 27.66 3.59
CA GLY A 143 28.44 27.63 2.24
C GLY A 143 28.28 26.30 1.50
N LEU A 144 27.37 25.41 1.95
CA LEU A 144 27.06 24.17 1.24
C LEU A 144 26.26 24.42 -0.02
N SER A 145 26.47 23.58 -1.04
CA SER A 145 25.65 23.63 -2.25
C SER A 145 24.20 23.25 -1.95
N GLN A 146 23.27 23.69 -2.81
CA GLN A 146 21.86 23.33 -2.71
C GLN A 146 21.65 21.80 -2.73
N HIS A 147 22.47 21.09 -3.51
CA HIS A 147 22.45 19.64 -3.60
C HIS A 147 22.90 18.94 -2.29
N GLU A 148 23.98 19.41 -1.68
CA GLU A 148 24.46 18.87 -0.40
C GLU A 148 23.49 19.17 0.75
N SER A 149 22.87 20.34 0.73
CA SER A 149 21.84 20.73 1.69
C SER A 149 20.62 19.81 1.60
N GLN A 150 20.18 19.47 0.39
CA GLN A 150 19.08 18.53 0.17
C GLN A 150 19.44 17.10 0.60
N LYS A 151 20.66 16.62 0.28
CA LYS A 151 21.16 15.32 0.75
C LYS A 151 21.17 15.25 2.28
N ALA A 152 21.62 16.33 2.93
CA ALA A 152 21.64 16.42 4.39
C ALA A 152 20.23 16.36 4.99
N VAL A 153 19.26 17.09 4.43
CA VAL A 153 17.85 17.02 4.85
C VAL A 153 17.31 15.59 4.77
N ILE A 154 17.63 14.87 3.69
CA ILE A 154 17.18 13.49 3.49
C ILE A 154 17.73 12.57 4.57
N ASN A 155 19.05 12.60 4.77
CA ASN A 155 19.72 11.79 5.77
C ASN A 155 19.14 12.08 7.18
N VAL A 156 18.92 13.35 7.52
CA VAL A 156 18.31 13.75 8.80
C VAL A 156 16.86 13.23 8.92
N THR A 157 16.05 13.37 7.88
CA THR A 157 14.66 12.87 7.91
C THR A 157 14.58 11.35 7.93
N GLU A 158 15.55 10.64 7.35
CA GLU A 158 15.65 9.18 7.42
C GLU A 158 16.05 8.73 8.82
N ILE A 159 17.04 9.39 9.45
CA ILE A 159 17.42 9.13 10.84
C ILE A 159 16.22 9.33 11.77
N ALA A 160 15.47 10.43 11.63
CA ALA A 160 14.27 10.69 12.44
C ALA A 160 13.21 9.58 12.28
N LYS A 161 13.01 9.06 11.06
CA LYS A 161 12.11 7.92 10.81
C LYS A 161 12.64 6.62 11.41
N LEU A 162 13.95 6.36 11.33
CA LEU A 162 14.56 5.16 11.90
C LEU A 162 14.48 5.19 13.44
N GLU A 163 14.65 6.34 14.07
CA GLU A 163 14.45 6.54 15.51
C GLU A 163 12.99 6.27 15.94
N GLN A 164 12.01 6.70 15.15
CA GLN A 164 10.60 6.37 15.39
C GLN A 164 10.29 4.87 15.26
N VAL A 165 11.06 4.15 14.44
CA VAL A 165 11.02 2.68 14.29
C VAL A 165 11.89 1.97 15.32
N GLN A 166 12.48 2.66 16.31
CA GLN A 166 13.07 2.04 17.49
C GLN A 166 12.14 1.95 18.72
N PRO A 167 10.88 1.48 18.64
CA PRO A 167 10.19 1.19 19.87
C PRO A 167 10.90 0.06 20.65
N THR A 168 10.75 0.10 21.97
CA THR A 168 11.12 -1.02 22.84
C THR A 168 10.35 -2.28 22.45
N LYS A 169 10.81 -3.46 22.89
CA LYS A 169 10.22 -4.78 22.58
C LYS A 169 8.69 -4.83 22.73
N GLN A 170 8.13 -4.04 23.66
CA GLN A 170 6.68 -3.94 23.92
C GLN A 170 5.88 -3.15 22.87
N GLN A 171 6.48 -2.19 22.17
CA GLN A 171 5.77 -1.32 21.22
C GLN A 171 5.79 -1.85 19.77
N TRP A 172 6.74 -2.72 19.39
CA TRP A 172 6.70 -3.42 18.09
C TRP A 172 5.49 -4.36 17.97
N ASP A 173 5.08 -4.99 19.09
CA ASP A 173 3.86 -5.79 19.17
C ASP A 173 2.58 -4.95 19.02
N ILE A 174 2.64 -3.64 19.28
CA ILE A 174 1.51 -2.70 19.15
C ILE A 174 1.46 -2.11 17.74
N GLN A 175 2.59 -1.66 17.19
CA GLN A 175 2.65 -1.12 15.82
C GLN A 175 2.34 -2.17 14.77
N SER A 176 2.75 -3.43 14.95
CA SER A 176 2.38 -4.51 14.04
C SER A 176 0.86 -4.70 13.93
N LYS A 177 0.05 -4.30 14.93
CA LYS A 177 -1.42 -4.38 14.87
C LYS A 177 -2.07 -3.18 14.19
N SER A 178 -1.48 -1.98 14.25
CA SER A 178 -2.10 -0.77 13.68
C SER A 178 -1.90 -0.59 12.18
N TYR A 179 -0.99 -1.35 11.56
CA TYR A 179 -0.79 -1.34 10.10
C TYR A 179 -1.71 -2.32 9.34
N TRP A 180 -2.56 -3.10 10.04
CA TRP A 180 -3.54 -4.03 9.45
C TRP A 180 -5.02 -3.61 9.64
N THR A 181 -5.25 -2.36 10.04
CA THR A 181 -6.58 -1.72 10.08
C THR A 181 -6.56 -0.49 9.20
#